data_AF-A0A9X9WPE7-F1
#
_entry.id   AF-A0A9X9WPE7-F1
#
_cell.length_a   1.000
_cell.length_b   1.000
_cell.length_c   1.000
_cell.angle_alpha   90.00
_cell.angle_beta   90.00
_cell.angle_gamma   90.00
#
_symmetry.space_group_name_H-M   'P 1'
#
loop_
_entity.id
_entity.type
_entity.pdbx_description
1 polymer ?
#
loop_
_entity_poly.entity_id
_entity_poly.type
_entity_poly.pdbx_seq_one_letter_code
_entity_poly.pdbx_strand_id
1 'polypeptide(L)'
;MILTLASSSDDRPLAIRDHLVPLVRARGVLEVQHGAVRVIALRTEGWIFEHWTPFNDLSPEEASSPGYRHALERQRKTAELPYGLTVWRAGAEVLRVLWADDGTFEVETFVRGPWEAEALAMKR
;
A
#
# COMPACT_ATOMS: atom_id res chain seq x y z
N MET A 1 -4.09 -20.52 -10.99
CA MET A 1 -4.01 -19.05 -11.00
C MET A 1 -2.71 -18.68 -11.67
N ILE A 2 -2.75 -17.80 -12.67
CA ILE A 2 -1.58 -17.43 -13.47
C ILE A 2 -1.10 -16.10 -12.88
N LEU A 3 -0.07 -16.15 -12.05
CA LEU A 3 0.63 -14.95 -11.59
C LEU A 3 1.44 -14.45 -12.79
N THR A 4 0.91 -13.44 -13.48
CA THR A 4 1.63 -12.78 -14.56
C THR A 4 2.64 -11.85 -13.90
N LEU A 5 3.90 -12.31 -13.76
CA LEU A 5 5.02 -11.43 -13.41
C LEU A 5 5.09 -10.32 -14.46
N ALA A 6 4.59 -9.14 -14.12
CA ALA A 6 4.89 -7.93 -14.86
C ALA A 6 6.38 -7.64 -14.64
N SER A 7 7.20 -8.03 -15.61
CA SER A 7 8.63 -7.74 -15.68
C SER A 7 8.89 -6.25 -15.37
N SER A 8 9.53 -5.99 -14.23
CA SER A 8 10.57 -4.99 -13.85
C SER A 8 10.87 -3.71 -14.68
N SER A 9 10.18 -3.39 -15.77
CA SER A 9 10.51 -2.25 -16.65
C SER A 9 9.43 -1.17 -16.70
N ASP A 10 8.36 -1.32 -15.94
CA ASP A 10 7.35 -0.29 -15.86
C ASP A 10 7.37 0.37 -14.48
N ASP A 11 7.98 1.55 -14.41
CA ASP A 11 8.05 2.38 -13.20
C ASP A 11 6.71 3.02 -12.86
N ARG A 12 5.65 2.79 -13.65
CA ARG A 12 4.36 3.45 -13.45
C ARG A 12 3.63 3.03 -12.18
N PRO A 13 3.55 1.74 -11.80
CA PRO A 13 3.00 1.34 -10.50
C PRO A 13 3.73 2.02 -9.34
N LEU A 14 5.06 2.13 -9.45
CA LEU A 14 5.90 2.80 -8.45
C LEU A 14 5.59 4.31 -8.38
N ALA A 15 5.53 4.99 -9.53
CA ALA A 15 5.19 6.40 -9.61
C ALA A 15 3.78 6.70 -9.07
N ILE A 16 2.81 5.83 -9.39
CA ILE A 16 1.44 5.93 -8.88
C ILE A 16 1.42 5.74 -7.35
N ARG A 17 2.15 4.75 -6.82
CA ARG A 17 2.31 4.55 -5.38
C ARG A 17 2.84 5.82 -4.71
N ASP A 18 3.97 6.33 -5.19
CA ASP A 18 4.67 7.47 -4.59
C ASP A 18 3.85 8.77 -4.64
N HIS A 19 2.99 8.88 -5.64
CA HIS A 19 2.06 9.99 -5.76
C HIS A 19 0.85 9.85 -4.82
N LEU A 20 0.20 8.68 -4.79
CA LEU A 20 -1.07 8.48 -4.09
C LEU A 20 -0.91 8.23 -2.59
N VAL A 21 0.13 7.53 -2.13
CA VAL A 21 0.32 7.22 -0.70
C VAL A 21 0.29 8.48 0.18
N PRO A 22 1.02 9.57 -0.14
CA PRO A 22 0.94 10.82 0.63
C PRO A 22 -0.46 11.42 0.64
N LEU A 23 -1.19 11.33 -0.48
CA LEU A 23 -2.54 11.88 -0.62
C LEU A 23 -3.54 11.11 0.25
N VAL A 24 -3.48 9.77 0.23
CA VAL A 24 -4.29 8.90 1.09
C VAL A 24 -3.97 9.13 2.57
N ARG A 25 -2.70 9.27 2.94
CA ARG A 25 -2.32 9.57 4.33
C ARG A 25 -2.84 10.92 4.83
N ALA A 26 -2.85 11.94 3.96
CA ALA A 26 -3.27 13.29 4.33
C ALA A 26 -4.79 13.46 4.39
N ARG A 27 -5.54 12.75 3.52
CA ARG A 27 -6.97 13.00 3.30
C ARG A 27 -7.87 11.79 3.57
N GLY A 28 -7.29 10.61 3.69
CA GLY A 28 -8.02 9.37 3.93
C GLY A 28 -8.54 9.30 5.36
N VAL A 29 -9.57 8.49 5.53
CA VAL A 29 -10.18 8.18 6.83
C VAL A 29 -9.69 6.80 7.27
N LEU A 30 -9.44 6.64 8.56
CA LEU A 30 -9.16 5.33 9.13
C LEU A 30 -10.45 4.50 9.13
N GLU A 31 -10.51 3.48 8.28
CA GLU A 31 -11.72 2.65 8.11
C GLU A 31 -11.70 1.41 9.00
N VAL A 32 -10.54 0.74 9.07
CA VAL A 32 -10.41 -0.55 9.76
C VAL A 32 -9.10 -0.59 10.52
N GLN A 33 -9.23 -0.91 11.81
CA GLN A 33 -8.16 -1.39 12.67
C GLN A 33 -8.51 -2.86 12.99
N HIS A 34 -8.02 -3.80 12.18
CA HIS A 34 -8.30 -5.22 12.40
C HIS A 34 -7.00 -5.96 12.74
N GLY A 35 -6.83 -6.22 14.03
CA GLY A 35 -5.62 -6.87 14.55
C GLY A 35 -4.36 -6.03 14.29
N ALA A 36 -3.45 -6.57 13.47
CA ALA A 36 -2.11 -6.02 13.27
C ALA A 36 -1.97 -5.11 12.02
N VAL A 37 -3.08 -4.73 11.37
CA VAL A 37 -3.08 -3.89 10.15
C VAL A 37 -4.03 -2.71 10.33
N ARG A 38 -3.54 -1.53 9.96
CA ARG A 38 -4.26 -0.26 9.86
C ARG A 38 -4.53 0.02 8.38
N VAL A 39 -5.80 0.25 8.03
CA VAL A 39 -6.22 0.62 6.68
C VAL A 39 -6.74 2.05 6.66
N ILE A 40 -6.07 2.91 5.89
CA ILE A 40 -6.53 4.27 5.60
C ILE A 40 -7.15 4.24 4.21
N ALA A 41 -8.43 4.57 4.11
CA ALA A 41 -9.11 4.64 2.83
C ALA A 41 -9.42 6.09 2.46
N LEU A 42 -9.17 6.44 1.20
CA LEU A 42 -9.67 7.66 0.60
C LEU A 42 -10.68 7.29 -0.48
N ARG A 43 -11.92 7.77 -0.31
CA ARG A 43 -12.98 7.63 -1.30
C ARG A 43 -13.29 9.00 -1.90
N THR A 44 -13.28 9.08 -3.21
CA THR A 44 -13.64 10.28 -3.98
C THR A 44 -14.34 9.84 -5.26
N GLU A 45 -15.01 10.73 -5.99
CA GLU A 45 -15.86 10.43 -7.16
C GLU A 45 -15.33 9.29 -8.07
N GLY A 46 -15.91 8.09 -7.90
CA GLY A 46 -15.55 6.89 -8.67
C GLY A 46 -14.18 6.29 -8.37
N TRP A 47 -13.51 6.69 -7.29
CA TRP A 47 -12.22 6.19 -6.83
C TRP A 47 -12.28 5.68 -5.40
N ILE A 48 -11.57 4.59 -5.15
CA ILE A 48 -11.28 4.11 -3.80
C ILE A 48 -9.78 3.81 -3.75
N PHE A 49 -9.10 4.41 -2.79
CA PHE A 49 -7.69 4.16 -2.51
C PHE A 49 -7.59 3.60 -1.11
N GLU A 50 -6.94 2.44 -0.95
CA GLU A 50 -6.75 1.81 0.35
C GLU A 50 -5.26 1.64 0.59
N HIS A 51 -4.75 2.33 1.61
CA HIS A 51 -3.39 2.16 2.09
C HIS A 51 -3.39 1.28 3.33
N TRP A 52 -2.66 0.17 3.21
CA TRP A 52 -2.46 -0.84 4.24
C TRP A 52 -1.11 -0.58 4.91
N THR A 53 -1.11 -0.46 6.23
CA THR A 53 0.09 -0.32 7.05
C THR A 53 0.03 -1.32 8.19
N PRO A 54 1.15 -1.91 8.61
CA PRO A 54 1.20 -2.62 9.89
C PRO A 54 0.86 -1.67 11.03
N PHE A 55 0.31 -2.20 12.10
CA PHE A 55 -0.20 -1.44 13.23
C PHE A 55 0.88 -0.76 14.12
N ASN A 56 2.17 -0.85 13.81
CA ASN A 56 3.21 -0.13 14.56
C ASN A 56 3.70 1.09 13.80
N ASP A 57 3.23 2.28 14.18
CA ASP A 57 4.05 3.49 14.06
C ASP A 57 5.25 3.27 15.00
N LEU A 58 6.43 3.00 14.44
CA LEU A 58 7.64 2.88 15.21
C LEU A 58 8.13 4.26 15.62
N SER A 59 7.97 4.63 16.89
CA SER A 59 8.86 5.61 17.49
C SER A 59 10.27 5.00 17.55
N PRO A 60 11.34 5.75 17.25
CA PRO A 60 12.72 5.23 17.26
C PRO A 60 13.15 4.58 18.60
N GLU A 61 12.53 5.01 19.70
CA GLU A 61 12.81 4.55 21.06
C GLU A 61 12.18 3.17 21.36
N GLU A 62 11.02 2.86 20.76
CA GLU A 62 10.28 1.62 21.00
C GLU A 62 10.89 0.42 20.25
N ALA A 63 11.61 0.69 19.14
CA ALA A 63 12.35 -0.31 18.36
C ALA A 63 13.47 -1.03 19.14
N SER A 64 13.86 -0.50 20.30
CA SER A 64 14.99 -1.01 21.10
C SER A 64 14.59 -2.07 22.14
N SER A 65 13.29 -2.30 22.37
CA SER A 65 12.83 -3.22 23.42
C SER A 65 12.97 -4.71 23.01
N PRO A 66 13.54 -5.60 23.86
CA PRO A 66 13.70 -7.02 23.54
C PRO A 66 12.38 -7.77 23.29
N GLY A 67 11.31 -7.42 24.03
CA GLY A 67 9.97 -7.99 23.81
C GLY A 67 9.34 -7.56 22.48
N TYR A 68 9.70 -6.38 21.99
CA TYR A 68 9.22 -5.85 20.70
C TYR A 68 9.84 -6.61 19.53
N ARG A 69 11.15 -6.91 19.58
CA ARG A 69 11.82 -7.73 18.54
C ARG A 69 11.15 -9.09 18.36
N HIS A 70 10.74 -9.75 19.44
CA HIS A 70 10.01 -11.03 19.36
C HIS A 70 8.58 -10.92 18.81
N ALA A 71 7.88 -9.81 19.10
CA ALA A 71 6.58 -9.54 18.48
C ALA A 71 6.72 -9.24 16.98
N LEU A 72 7.76 -8.48 16.60
CA LEU A 72 8.10 -8.15 15.22
C LEU A 72 8.53 -9.39 14.43
N GLU A 73 9.33 -10.30 15.02
CA GLU A 73 9.73 -11.58 14.42
C GLU A 73 8.52 -12.50 14.16
N ARG A 74 7.52 -12.49 15.05
CA ARG A 74 6.28 -13.24 14.84
C ARG A 74 5.40 -12.63 13.74
N GLN A 75 5.37 -11.29 13.63
CA GLN A 75 4.63 -10.60 12.58
C GLN A 75 5.32 -10.70 11.20
N ARG A 76 6.66 -10.60 11.17
CA ARG A 76 7.50 -10.79 9.97
C ARG A 76 7.42 -12.21 9.40
N LYS A 77 7.04 -13.21 10.21
CA LYS A 77 6.79 -14.57 9.73
C LYS A 77 5.52 -14.70 8.87
N THR A 78 4.67 -13.67 8.77
CA THR A 78 3.35 -13.79 8.11
C THR A 78 3.17 -12.89 6.88
N ALA A 79 4.04 -11.90 6.63
CA ALA A 79 4.03 -11.16 5.36
C ALA A 79 5.44 -10.66 5.04
N GLU A 80 6.01 -11.13 3.92
CA GLU A 80 7.29 -10.61 3.40
C GLU A 80 7.17 -9.14 2.98
N LEU A 81 5.95 -8.68 2.65
CA LEU A 81 5.64 -7.31 2.23
C LEU A 81 4.56 -6.68 3.14
N PRO A 82 4.96 -5.89 4.15
CA PRO A 82 4.06 -5.40 5.18
C PRO A 82 3.16 -4.23 4.76
N TYR A 83 3.49 -3.51 3.69
CA TYR A 83 2.71 -2.36 3.20
C TYR A 83 2.00 -2.68 1.90
N GLY A 84 0.86 -2.03 1.69
CA GLY A 84 0.10 -2.19 0.45
C GLY A 84 -0.68 -0.95 0.06
N LEU A 85 -0.93 -0.84 -1.24
CA LEU A 85 -1.82 0.14 -1.85
C LEU A 85 -2.73 -0.60 -2.84
N THR A 86 -4.04 -0.44 -2.66
CA THR A 86 -5.04 -0.90 -3.62
C THR A 86 -5.79 0.30 -4.19
N VAL A 87 -5.94 0.32 -5.51
CA VAL A 87 -6.66 1.37 -6.24
C VAL A 87 -7.82 0.75 -7.00
N TRP A 88 -9.00 1.30 -6.77
CA TRP A 88 -10.21 0.98 -7.50
C TRP A 88 -10.69 2.19 -8.28
N ARG A 89 -11.13 1.95 -9.52
CA ARG A 89 -11.76 2.94 -10.38
C ARG A 89 -13.09 2.39 -10.89
N ALA A 90 -14.16 3.14 -10.67
CA ALA A 90 -15.53 2.79 -11.08
C ALA A 90 -15.94 1.35 -10.65
N GLY A 91 -15.51 0.91 -9.47
CA GLY A 91 -15.84 -0.41 -8.92
C GLY A 91 -14.94 -1.57 -9.39
N ALA A 92 -13.92 -1.32 -10.20
CA ALA A 92 -12.92 -2.33 -10.59
C ALA A 92 -11.57 -2.05 -9.93
N GLU A 93 -10.91 -3.08 -9.40
CA GLU A 93 -9.51 -3.00 -8.95
C GLU A 93 -8.60 -2.83 -10.18
N VAL A 94 -7.83 -1.74 -10.22
CA VAL A 94 -6.94 -1.40 -11.34
C VAL A 94 -5.46 -1.47 -10.96
N LEU A 95 -5.15 -1.40 -9.65
CA LEU A 95 -3.81 -1.54 -9.12
C LEU A 95 -3.82 -2.18 -7.74
N ARG A 96 -2.92 -3.13 -7.51
CA ARG A 96 -2.54 -3.61 -6.20
C ARG A 96 -1.03 -3.78 -6.17
N VAL A 97 -0.39 -3.08 -5.24
CA VAL A 97 1.06 -3.15 -5.02
C VAL A 97 1.36 -3.38 -3.56
N LEU A 98 2.41 -4.15 -3.30
CA LEU A 98 2.92 -4.46 -1.98
C LEU A 98 4.38 -4.04 -1.89
N TRP A 99 4.83 -3.63 -0.70
CA TRP A 99 6.23 -3.29 -0.49
C TRP A 99 6.70 -3.47 0.95
N ALA A 100 8.01 -3.45 1.12
CA ALA A 100 8.71 -3.47 2.39
C ALA A 100 9.70 -2.31 2.51
N ASP A 101 10.17 -2.05 3.73
CA ASP A 101 11.14 -0.98 4.01
C ASP A 101 12.53 -1.26 3.41
N ASP A 102 12.84 -2.51 3.06
CA ASP A 102 14.11 -2.91 2.43
C ASP A 102 14.18 -2.61 0.92
N GLY A 103 13.15 -1.95 0.39
CA GLY A 103 13.03 -1.62 -1.02
C GLY A 103 12.37 -2.70 -1.87
N THR A 104 11.99 -3.84 -1.29
CA THR A 104 11.22 -4.86 -2.02
C THR A 104 9.87 -4.29 -2.42
N PHE A 105 9.52 -4.44 -3.71
CA PHE A 105 8.30 -3.92 -4.31
C PHE A 105 7.71 -4.94 -5.26
N GLU A 106 6.44 -5.26 -5.07
CA GLU A 106 5.71 -6.23 -5.88
C GLU A 106 4.43 -5.60 -6.43
N VAL A 107 4.14 -5.92 -7.69
CA VAL A 107 2.90 -5.53 -8.38
C VAL A 107 2.05 -6.78 -8.54
N GLU A 108 1.04 -6.93 -7.68
CA GLU A 108 0.12 -8.08 -7.72
C GLU A 108 -0.95 -7.92 -8.81
N THR A 109 -1.40 -6.68 -9.07
CA THR A 109 -2.37 -6.37 -10.11
C THR A 109 -2.07 -5.02 -10.71
N PHE A 110 -2.07 -4.94 -12.05
CA PHE A 110 -1.95 -3.68 -12.76
C PHE A 110 -2.67 -3.75 -14.11
N VAL A 111 -3.81 -3.09 -14.20
CA VAL A 111 -4.60 -2.98 -15.43
C VAL A 111 -4.24 -1.68 -16.12
N ARG A 112 -3.82 -1.72 -17.39
CA ARG A 112 -3.50 -0.49 -18.14
C ARG A 112 -4.72 0.32 -18.50
N GLY A 113 -4.57 1.64 -18.48
CA GLY A 113 -5.62 2.52 -18.97
C GLY A 113 -5.44 4.01 -18.69
N PRO A 114 -6.40 4.84 -19.14
CA PRO A 114 -6.35 6.30 -18.95
C PRO A 114 -6.32 6.71 -17.48
N TRP A 115 -6.84 5.85 -16.60
CA TRP A 115 -6.86 6.04 -15.15
C TRP A 115 -5.47 6.30 -14.58
N GLU A 116 -4.40 5.77 -15.19
CA GLU A 116 -3.03 5.96 -14.70
C GLU A 116 -2.63 7.45 -14.71
N ALA A 117 -2.99 8.16 -15.78
CA ALA A 117 -2.73 9.59 -15.92
C ALA A 117 -3.67 10.40 -15.02
N GLU A 118 -4.93 9.99 -14.90
CA GLU A 118 -5.89 10.61 -13.99
C GLU A 118 -5.44 10.53 -12.52
N ALA A 119 -4.94 9.36 -12.10
CA ALA A 119 -4.43 9.12 -10.76
C ALA A 119 -3.21 10.00 -10.45
N LEU A 120 -2.29 10.15 -11.40
CA LEU A 120 -1.10 11.00 -11.25
C LEU A 120 -1.39 12.51 -11.36
N ALA A 121 -2.55 12.89 -11.88
CA ALA A 121 -3.00 14.28 -11.95
C ALA A 121 -3.71 14.74 -10.66
N MET A 122 -3.92 13.85 -9.68
CA MET A 122 -4.58 14.19 -8.44
C MET A 122 -3.75 15.16 -7.60
N LYS A 123 -4.42 16.16 -7.03
CA LYS A 123 -3.75 17.17 -6.21
C LYS A 123 -3.79 16.75 -4.74
N ARG A 124 -2.64 16.95 -4.07
CA ARG A 124 -2.51 16.83 -2.61
C ARG A 124 -3.46 17.81 -1.92
#